data_AF-A0A350P0N0-F1
#
_entry.id   AF-A0A350P0N0-F1
#
_cell.length_a   1.000
_cell.length_b   1.000
_cell.length_c   1.000
_cell.angle_alpha   90.00
_cell.angle_beta   90.00
_cell.angle_gamma   90.00
#
_symmetry.space_group_name_H-M   'P 1'
#
loop_
_entity.id
_entity.type
_entity.pdbx_description
1 polymer ?
#
loop_
_entity_poly.entity_id
_entity_poly.type
_entity_poly.pdbx_seq_one_letter_code
_entity_poly.pdbx_strand_id
1 'polypeptide(L)'
;MKKLHELYGDQVEIRYDLNPLGIIESGDDRGKWKEDFTFDNLKWADIVWTNNISNWGGPYTARIVGKAKEFGKFVHFDTDDLLTDLYEGHRLYDVYKERNLEEITKFIYNNSDLVTVTQRKFAERIKPYCGGVLAIVKNAIDYNLPCWNVPKIPKPKKKFVRIGWAGGIHHEEDVKEFVGVPSMVNQRAGRENCSWGFYGAPTRNPGQEKEWQHEVWENYKRMLLKGFKGQPNWQIYNALPPDSYGGIYSNIDLSIAPLQMNAFNDSKSEIKVAECGRYKAPLIASDVGC
;
A
#
# COMPACT_ATOMS: atom_id res chain seq x y z
N MET A 1 1.87 -14.33 5.83
CA MET A 1 1.74 -15.56 6.67
C MET A 1 1.66 -16.87 5.88
N LYS A 2 0.89 -17.00 4.79
CA LYS A 2 0.80 -18.26 4.03
C LYS A 2 2.18 -18.84 3.64
N LYS A 3 3.06 -18.00 3.11
CA LYS A 3 4.42 -18.40 2.72
C LYS A 3 5.27 -18.93 3.89
N LEU A 4 5.08 -18.37 5.08
CA LEU A 4 5.77 -18.81 6.29
C LEU A 4 5.33 -20.25 6.64
N HIS A 5 4.03 -20.53 6.58
CA HIS A 5 3.53 -21.89 6.77
C HIS A 5 3.96 -22.86 5.66
N GLU A 6 4.02 -22.40 4.39
CA GLU A 6 4.54 -23.23 3.28
C GLU A 6 6.01 -23.63 3.49
N LEU A 7 6.84 -22.73 4.04
CA LEU A 7 8.28 -22.96 4.20
C LEU A 7 8.64 -23.64 5.54
N TYR A 8 7.84 -23.41 6.58
CA TYR A 8 8.16 -23.79 7.97
C TYR A 8 6.95 -24.39 8.69
N GLY A 9 6.05 -25.06 7.99
CA GLY A 9 4.82 -25.64 8.56
C GLY A 9 5.06 -26.74 9.60
N ASP A 10 6.28 -27.27 9.68
CA ASP A 10 6.76 -28.16 10.74
C ASP A 10 7.12 -27.40 12.03
N GLN A 11 7.38 -26.10 11.94
CA GLN A 11 7.76 -25.23 13.06
C GLN A 11 6.65 -24.25 13.46
N VAL A 12 5.72 -23.93 12.55
CA VAL A 12 4.64 -22.97 12.81
C VAL A 12 3.26 -23.50 12.44
N GLU A 13 2.31 -23.35 13.36
CA GLU A 13 0.87 -23.41 13.07
C GLU A 13 0.34 -21.97 12.95
N ILE A 14 -0.48 -21.69 11.94
CA ILE A 14 -1.03 -20.35 11.68
C ILE A 14 -2.55 -20.41 11.64
N ARG A 15 -3.22 -19.55 12.41
CA ARG A 15 -4.65 -19.31 12.33
C ARG A 15 -4.93 -17.89 11.87
N TYR A 16 -5.82 -17.76 10.87
CA TYR A 16 -6.34 -16.47 10.43
C TYR A 16 -7.64 -16.22 11.18
N ASP A 17 -7.62 -15.25 12.08
CA ASP A 17 -8.82 -14.80 12.77
C ASP A 17 -9.06 -13.35 12.39
N LEU A 18 -10.10 -13.13 11.58
CA LEU A 18 -10.47 -11.78 11.22
C LEU A 18 -11.13 -11.09 12.42
N ASN A 19 -11.84 -11.80 13.31
CA ASN A 19 -12.59 -11.18 14.41
C ASN A 19 -12.15 -11.72 15.78
N PRO A 20 -10.87 -11.51 16.17
CA PRO A 20 -10.27 -12.14 17.37
C PRO A 20 -10.82 -11.59 18.70
N LEU A 21 -11.65 -10.56 18.65
CA LEU A 21 -12.30 -9.97 19.82
C LEU A 21 -13.82 -10.22 19.85
N GLY A 22 -14.38 -10.90 18.85
CA GLY A 22 -15.79 -11.29 18.84
C GLY A 22 -16.76 -10.11 18.72
N ILE A 23 -16.47 -9.12 17.87
CA ILE A 23 -17.43 -8.06 17.57
C ILE A 23 -18.61 -8.60 16.77
N ILE A 24 -19.81 -8.09 17.01
CA ILE A 24 -20.99 -8.45 16.24
C ILE A 24 -20.91 -7.76 14.89
N GLU A 25 -20.94 -8.53 13.80
CA GLU A 25 -20.66 -8.01 12.45
C GLU A 25 -21.93 -7.58 11.69
N SER A 26 -23.11 -8.02 12.15
CA SER A 26 -24.40 -7.82 11.47
C SER A 26 -25.57 -7.70 12.46
N GLY A 27 -26.68 -7.12 11.99
CA GLY A 27 -27.91 -6.93 12.78
C GLY A 27 -27.90 -5.65 13.62
N ASP A 28 -28.91 -5.52 14.48
CA ASP A 28 -29.14 -4.31 15.30
C ASP A 28 -28.02 -4.07 16.33
N ASP A 29 -27.32 -5.13 16.72
CA ASP A 29 -26.20 -5.08 17.66
C ASP A 29 -24.83 -4.96 16.99
N ARG A 30 -24.78 -4.69 15.68
CA ARG A 30 -23.51 -4.54 14.94
C ARG A 30 -22.59 -3.53 15.63
N GLY A 31 -21.33 -3.93 15.82
CA GLY A 31 -20.31 -3.12 16.48
C GLY A 31 -20.24 -3.31 18.00
N LYS A 32 -21.19 -4.02 18.62
CA LYS A 32 -21.11 -4.40 20.04
C LYS A 32 -20.23 -5.64 20.20
N TRP A 33 -19.68 -5.82 21.39
CA TRP A 33 -18.94 -7.02 21.77
C TRP A 33 -19.91 -8.17 22.04
N LYS A 34 -19.59 -9.39 21.57
CA LYS A 34 -20.31 -10.58 22.02
C LYS A 34 -20.08 -10.79 23.51
N GLU A 35 -21.17 -10.97 24.25
CA GLU A 35 -21.11 -11.41 25.64
C GLU A 35 -20.45 -12.80 25.72
N ASP A 36 -19.69 -13.04 26.79
CA ASP A 36 -19.00 -14.30 27.06
C ASP A 36 -18.09 -14.82 25.94
N PHE A 37 -17.55 -13.93 25.10
CA PHE A 37 -16.60 -14.32 24.06
C PHE A 37 -15.35 -14.96 24.68
N THR A 38 -15.00 -16.15 24.21
CA THR A 38 -14.00 -17.02 24.84
C THR A 38 -12.56 -16.63 24.54
N PHE A 39 -12.33 -15.87 23.46
CA PHE A 39 -11.01 -15.50 22.94
C PHE A 39 -10.13 -16.72 22.61
N ASP A 40 -10.72 -17.82 22.15
CA ASP A 40 -10.02 -19.10 21.98
C ASP A 40 -8.76 -18.99 21.13
N ASN A 41 -8.81 -18.26 20.00
CA ASN A 41 -7.64 -18.09 19.14
C ASN A 41 -6.53 -17.24 19.77
N LEU A 42 -6.88 -16.15 20.46
CA LEU A 42 -5.90 -15.33 21.18
C LEU A 42 -5.26 -16.12 22.33
N LYS A 43 -6.03 -16.92 23.05
CA LYS A 43 -5.52 -17.78 24.14
C LYS A 43 -4.69 -18.95 23.62
N TRP A 44 -5.03 -19.48 22.44
CA TRP A 44 -4.29 -20.55 21.78
C TRP A 44 -2.91 -20.09 21.29
N ALA A 45 -2.81 -18.89 20.73
CA ALA A 45 -1.59 -18.41 20.09
C ALA A 45 -0.41 -18.24 21.06
N ASP A 46 0.81 -18.50 20.59
CA ASP A 46 2.05 -18.03 21.25
C ASP A 46 2.39 -16.59 20.82
N ILE A 47 2.16 -16.31 19.53
CA ILE A 47 2.39 -15.01 18.89
C ILE A 47 1.08 -14.50 18.32
N VAL A 48 0.70 -13.28 18.70
CA VAL A 48 -0.39 -12.52 18.08
C VAL A 48 0.22 -11.51 17.14
N TRP A 49 0.12 -11.80 15.84
CA TRP A 49 0.53 -10.88 14.78
C TRP A 49 -0.68 -10.04 14.34
N THR A 50 -0.55 -8.72 14.40
CA THR A 50 -1.46 -7.80 13.70
C THR A 50 -0.68 -6.77 12.89
N ASN A 51 -1.32 -6.15 11.90
CA ASN A 51 -0.67 -5.18 11.03
C ASN A 51 -1.58 -4.01 10.71
N ASN A 52 -0.99 -2.81 10.67
CA ASN A 52 -1.72 -1.55 10.44
C ASN A 52 -2.93 -1.38 11.39
N ILE A 53 -3.80 -0.40 11.13
CA ILE A 53 -5.07 -0.23 11.83
C ILE A 53 -6.10 -1.17 11.17
N SER A 54 -6.72 -2.04 11.95
CA SER A 54 -7.77 -2.96 11.48
C SER A 54 -9.00 -2.23 10.92
N ASN A 55 -9.82 -2.94 10.15
CA ASN A 55 -11.07 -2.41 9.58
C ASN A 55 -12.12 -1.99 10.63
N TRP A 56 -11.97 -2.40 11.89
CA TRP A 56 -12.79 -1.93 13.02
C TRP A 56 -12.18 -0.73 13.75
N GLY A 57 -11.07 -0.19 13.25
CA GLY A 57 -10.45 1.05 13.69
C GLY A 57 -9.35 0.88 14.73
N GLY A 58 -8.76 2.02 15.12
CA GLY A 58 -7.67 2.09 16.08
C GLY A 58 -8.00 1.46 17.44
N PRO A 59 -9.13 1.81 18.08
CA PRO A 59 -9.48 1.24 19.39
C PRO A 59 -9.61 -0.28 19.38
N TYR A 60 -10.18 -0.86 18.31
CA TYR A 60 -10.24 -2.31 18.15
C TYR A 60 -8.83 -2.92 18.06
N THR A 61 -7.97 -2.33 17.24
CA THR A 61 -6.58 -2.77 17.06
C THR A 61 -5.79 -2.71 18.37
N ALA A 62 -5.89 -1.61 19.12
CA ALA A 62 -5.29 -1.49 20.45
C ALA A 62 -5.85 -2.52 21.45
N ARG A 63 -7.14 -2.88 21.33
CA ARG A 63 -7.76 -3.91 22.18
C ARG A 63 -7.23 -5.31 21.87
N ILE A 64 -6.89 -5.62 20.61
CA ILE A 64 -6.20 -6.88 20.24
C ILE A 64 -4.88 -6.97 20.99
N VAL A 65 -4.06 -5.92 20.91
CA VAL A 65 -2.77 -5.83 21.61
C VAL A 65 -2.98 -5.99 23.12
N GLY A 66 -3.89 -5.22 23.72
CA GLY A 66 -4.16 -5.29 25.15
C GLY A 66 -4.60 -6.69 25.62
N LYS A 67 -5.48 -7.37 24.87
CA LYS A 67 -5.93 -8.73 25.20
C LYS A 67 -4.83 -9.77 25.01
N ALA A 68 -4.02 -9.64 23.98
CA ALA A 68 -2.86 -10.50 23.77
C ALA A 68 -1.88 -10.38 24.97
N LYS A 69 -1.59 -9.15 25.42
CA LYS A 69 -0.76 -8.92 26.61
C LYS A 69 -1.39 -9.46 27.90
N GLU A 70 -2.70 -9.28 28.09
CA GLU A 70 -3.46 -9.85 29.23
C GLU A 70 -3.34 -11.38 29.30
N PHE A 71 -3.30 -12.05 28.15
CA PHE A 71 -3.11 -13.50 28.06
C PHE A 71 -1.64 -13.93 27.99
N GLY A 72 -0.69 -13.00 28.19
CA GLY A 72 0.74 -13.29 28.21
C GLY A 72 1.34 -13.66 26.86
N LYS A 73 0.74 -13.20 25.75
CA LYS A 73 1.17 -13.54 24.39
C LYS A 73 2.23 -12.57 23.88
N PHE A 74 3.09 -13.07 22.98
CA PHE A 74 4.04 -12.24 22.27
C PHE A 74 3.30 -11.45 21.19
N VAL A 75 3.38 -10.13 21.22
CA VAL A 75 2.69 -9.25 20.27
C VAL A 75 3.67 -8.78 19.20
N HIS A 76 3.36 -9.10 17.95
CA HIS A 76 4.06 -8.60 16.78
C HIS A 76 3.16 -7.65 16.01
N PHE A 77 3.56 -6.37 15.94
CA PHE A 77 2.92 -5.36 15.10
C PHE A 77 3.77 -5.08 13.85
N ASP A 78 3.19 -5.26 12.67
CA ASP A 78 3.85 -4.97 11.39
C ASP A 78 3.20 -3.76 10.68
N THR A 79 3.99 -2.87 10.11
CA THR A 79 3.45 -1.75 9.31
C THR A 79 4.41 -1.28 8.23
N ASP A 80 3.85 -0.91 7.07
CA ASP A 80 4.57 -0.33 5.92
C ASP A 80 4.16 1.13 5.65
N ASP A 81 3.30 1.70 6.49
CA ASP A 81 2.85 3.09 6.42
C ASP A 81 3.23 3.84 7.70
N LEU A 82 3.68 5.09 7.58
CA LEU A 82 3.97 5.94 8.74
C LEU A 82 2.67 6.45 9.36
N LEU A 83 2.15 5.71 10.34
CA LEU A 83 0.85 5.99 10.96
C LEU A 83 0.86 7.11 12.02
N THR A 84 2.03 7.68 12.31
CA THR A 84 2.23 8.68 13.38
C THR A 84 2.53 10.09 12.88
N ASP A 85 2.59 10.30 11.57
CA ASP A 85 2.89 11.60 10.97
C ASP A 85 2.34 11.65 9.54
N LEU A 86 1.01 11.61 9.44
CA LEU A 86 0.33 11.77 8.15
C LEU A 86 0.40 13.24 7.74
N TYR A 87 0.79 13.50 6.50
CA TYR A 87 0.79 14.85 5.94
C TYR A 87 -0.63 15.33 5.64
N GLU A 88 -0.86 16.64 5.62
CA GLU A 88 -2.20 17.25 5.45
C GLU A 88 -2.91 16.85 4.14
N GLY A 89 -2.14 16.65 3.07
CA GLY A 89 -2.68 16.17 1.79
C GLY A 89 -3.07 14.69 1.77
N HIS A 90 -2.80 13.94 2.85
CA HIS A 90 -3.16 12.53 2.92
C HIS A 90 -4.67 12.37 3.10
N ARG A 91 -5.27 11.43 2.37
CA ARG A 91 -6.74 11.23 2.36
C ARG A 91 -7.34 10.89 3.72
N LEU A 92 -6.55 10.31 4.62
CA LEU A 92 -6.96 9.95 5.97
C LEU A 92 -6.51 10.95 7.03
N TYR A 93 -5.93 12.10 6.66
CA TYR A 93 -5.38 13.06 7.62
C TYR A 93 -6.39 13.48 8.68
N ASP A 94 -7.56 13.98 8.25
CA ASP A 94 -8.61 14.43 9.17
C ASP A 94 -9.12 13.29 10.05
N VAL A 95 -9.29 12.08 9.49
CA VAL A 95 -9.70 10.90 10.25
C VAL A 95 -8.68 10.54 11.32
N TYR A 96 -7.38 10.61 11.02
CA TYR A 96 -6.32 10.34 11.98
C TYR A 96 -6.31 11.35 13.12
N LYS A 97 -6.51 12.62 12.79
CA LYS A 97 -6.55 13.72 13.75
C LYS A 97 -7.79 13.66 14.64
N GLU A 98 -8.98 13.57 14.05
CA GLU A 98 -10.26 13.55 14.77
C GLU A 98 -10.43 12.32 15.66
N ARG A 99 -9.91 11.17 15.22
CA ARG A 99 -10.02 9.91 15.98
C ARG A 99 -8.78 9.59 16.80
N ASN A 100 -7.81 10.50 16.87
CA ASN A 100 -6.58 10.35 17.63
C ASN A 100 -5.81 9.06 17.29
N LEU A 101 -5.80 8.68 16.01
CA LEU A 101 -5.21 7.40 15.55
C LEU A 101 -3.70 7.39 15.68
N GLU A 102 -3.05 8.55 15.61
CA GLU A 102 -1.61 8.69 15.87
C GLU A 102 -1.26 8.22 17.28
N GLU A 103 -1.95 8.73 18.31
CA GLU A 103 -1.71 8.35 19.70
C GLU A 103 -2.05 6.89 19.97
N ILE A 104 -3.12 6.38 19.37
CA ILE A 104 -3.46 4.95 19.44
C ILE A 104 -2.34 4.09 18.82
N THR A 105 -1.77 4.55 17.70
CA THR A 105 -0.66 3.84 17.06
C THR A 105 0.59 3.87 17.94
N LYS A 106 0.93 5.02 18.55
CA LYS A 106 2.03 5.11 19.52
C LYS A 106 1.82 4.15 20.70
N PHE A 107 0.58 4.06 21.21
CA PHE A 107 0.21 3.08 22.24
C PHE A 107 0.46 1.64 21.76
N ILE A 108 0.05 1.30 20.53
CA ILE A 108 0.27 -0.02 19.95
C ILE A 108 1.78 -0.33 19.83
N TYR A 109 2.59 0.60 19.32
CA TYR A 109 4.04 0.44 19.24
C TYR A 109 4.68 0.23 20.61
N ASN A 110 4.22 0.98 21.62
CA ASN A 110 4.75 0.89 22.96
C ASN A 110 4.43 -0.46 23.63
N ASN A 111 3.27 -1.03 23.32
CA ASN A 111 2.78 -2.26 23.96
C ASN A 111 3.02 -3.54 23.13
N SER A 112 3.71 -3.43 22.00
CA SER A 112 4.13 -4.58 21.18
C SER A 112 5.51 -5.06 21.60
N ASP A 113 5.70 -6.38 21.62
CA ASP A 113 7.01 -7.00 21.92
C ASP A 113 7.97 -6.88 20.71
N LEU A 114 7.41 -6.92 19.51
CA LEU A 114 8.10 -6.67 18.25
C LEU A 114 7.29 -5.71 17.38
N VAL A 115 7.93 -4.64 16.91
CA VAL A 115 7.44 -3.80 15.83
C VAL A 115 8.34 -4.01 14.60
N THR A 116 7.75 -4.34 13.46
CA THR A 116 8.48 -4.41 12.18
C THR A 116 8.05 -3.31 11.23
N VAL A 117 9.04 -2.71 10.58
CA VAL A 117 8.88 -1.72 9.52
C VAL A 117 9.79 -2.03 8.34
N THR A 118 9.60 -1.36 7.22
CA THR A 118 10.23 -1.78 5.96
C THR A 118 11.57 -1.15 5.68
N GLN A 119 11.90 -0.01 6.29
CA GLN A 119 13.17 0.67 6.03
C GLN A 119 13.66 1.57 7.17
N ARG A 120 14.91 2.04 7.06
CA ARG A 120 15.64 2.71 8.14
C ARG A 120 15.04 4.04 8.55
N LYS A 121 14.72 4.90 7.59
CA LYS A 121 14.19 6.24 7.90
C LYS A 121 12.84 6.13 8.62
N PHE A 122 12.03 5.14 8.25
CA PHE A 122 10.80 4.81 8.96
C PHE A 122 11.10 4.35 10.40
N ALA A 123 12.00 3.39 10.59
CA ALA A 123 12.39 2.92 11.92
C ALA A 123 12.87 4.07 12.83
N GLU A 124 13.70 4.98 12.31
CA GLU A 124 14.21 6.14 13.06
C GLU A 124 13.07 7.05 13.55
N ARG A 125 12.02 7.26 12.74
CA ARG A 125 10.87 8.10 13.08
C ARG A 125 10.01 7.50 14.20
N ILE A 126 9.81 6.19 14.21
CA ILE A 126 8.93 5.54 15.21
C ILE A 126 9.66 5.00 16.43
N LYS A 127 11.00 4.93 16.39
CA LYS A 127 11.83 4.47 17.50
C LYS A 127 11.47 5.08 18.86
N PRO A 128 11.16 6.38 18.99
CA PRO A 128 10.79 6.97 20.28
C PRO A 128 9.51 6.40 20.90
N TYR A 129 8.66 5.76 20.11
CA TYR A 129 7.35 5.24 20.54
C TYR A 129 7.38 3.73 20.82
N CYS A 130 8.42 3.01 20.37
CA CYS A 130 8.50 1.56 20.50
C CYS A 130 8.95 1.17 21.92
N GLY A 131 8.20 0.28 22.57
CA GLY A 131 8.54 -0.25 23.91
C GLY A 131 9.31 -1.57 23.86
N GLY A 132 9.08 -2.36 22.81
CA GLY A 132 9.77 -3.62 22.55
C GLY A 132 10.88 -3.52 21.50
N VAL A 133 11.13 -4.64 20.83
CA VAL A 133 12.11 -4.71 19.74
C VAL A 133 11.56 -3.99 18.51
N LEU A 134 12.36 -3.12 17.89
CA LEU A 134 12.09 -2.54 16.59
C LEU A 134 13.02 -3.17 15.56
N ALA A 135 12.46 -3.80 14.53
CA ALA A 135 13.21 -4.47 13.47
C ALA A 135 12.83 -3.95 12.08
N ILE A 136 13.81 -3.95 11.18
CA ILE A 136 13.59 -3.59 9.78
C ILE A 136 13.47 -4.89 8.98
N VAL A 137 12.30 -5.12 8.39
CA VAL A 137 11.99 -6.27 7.52
C VAL A 137 11.57 -5.73 6.17
N LYS A 138 12.46 -5.81 5.19
CA LYS A 138 12.20 -5.30 3.84
C LYS A 138 11.04 -6.04 3.18
N ASN A 139 10.21 -5.30 2.46
CA ASN A 139 9.20 -5.91 1.61
C ASN A 139 9.86 -6.80 0.55
N ALA A 140 9.20 -7.91 0.25
CA ALA A 140 9.64 -8.85 -0.76
C ALA A 140 8.46 -9.28 -1.63
N ILE A 141 8.77 -9.58 -2.89
CA ILE A 141 7.81 -10.12 -3.84
C ILE A 141 8.10 -11.60 -4.02
N ASP A 142 7.07 -12.44 -3.85
CA ASP A 142 7.15 -13.84 -4.26
C ASP A 142 7.01 -13.94 -5.79
N TYR A 143 8.15 -13.98 -6.49
CA TYR A 143 8.17 -14.12 -7.95
C TYR A 143 7.72 -15.48 -8.46
N ASN A 144 7.39 -16.44 -7.59
CA ASN A 144 6.75 -17.69 -8.02
C ASN A 144 5.25 -17.50 -8.26
N LEU A 145 4.65 -16.40 -7.79
CA LEU A 145 3.24 -16.12 -8.02
C LEU A 145 2.97 -15.85 -9.51
N PRO A 146 1.91 -16.43 -10.11
CA PRO A 146 1.61 -16.27 -11.54
C PRO A 146 1.53 -14.81 -12.00
N CYS A 147 1.04 -13.90 -11.15
CA CYS A 147 0.88 -12.48 -11.46
C CYS A 147 2.20 -11.74 -11.75
N TRP A 148 3.32 -12.27 -11.26
CA TRP A 148 4.68 -11.75 -11.52
C TRP A 148 5.37 -12.44 -12.69
N ASN A 149 4.67 -13.34 -13.40
CA ASN A 149 5.21 -14.14 -14.50
C ASN A 149 4.46 -13.92 -15.82
N VAL A 150 3.70 -12.83 -15.93
CA VAL A 150 3.00 -12.49 -17.17
C VAL A 150 4.03 -12.15 -18.26
N PRO A 151 3.97 -12.77 -19.45
CA PRO A 151 4.92 -12.46 -20.52
C PRO A 151 4.89 -10.98 -20.91
N LYS A 152 6.07 -10.39 -21.15
CA LYS A 152 6.17 -9.03 -21.70
C LYS A 152 5.36 -8.92 -22.98
N ILE A 153 4.52 -7.90 -23.07
CA ILE A 153 3.78 -7.60 -24.30
C ILE A 153 4.80 -7.12 -25.34
N PRO A 154 4.92 -7.80 -26.50
CA PRO A 154 5.83 -7.41 -27.56
C PRO A 154 5.53 -6.00 -28.05
N LYS A 155 6.57 -5.24 -28.37
CA LYS A 155 6.39 -3.92 -28.98
C LYS A 155 5.78 -4.09 -30.38
N PRO A 156 4.87 -3.19 -30.80
CA PRO A 156 4.50 -3.08 -32.20
C PRO A 156 5.75 -2.85 -33.07
N LYS A 157 5.67 -3.12 -34.38
CA LYS A 157 6.79 -2.88 -35.32
C LYS A 157 7.32 -1.43 -35.29
N LYS A 158 6.52 -0.46 -34.83
CA LYS A 158 6.95 0.92 -34.58
C LYS A 158 7.77 0.99 -33.29
N LYS A 159 9.00 1.50 -33.37
CA LYS A 159 9.89 1.66 -32.22
C LYS A 159 9.45 2.87 -31.38
N PHE A 160 8.74 2.62 -30.29
CA PHE A 160 8.51 3.61 -29.23
C PHE A 160 8.77 3.00 -27.84
N VAL A 161 8.88 3.87 -26.84
CA VAL A 161 9.03 3.50 -25.42
C VAL A 161 7.69 3.67 -24.71
N ARG A 162 7.22 2.62 -24.04
CA ARG A 162 6.05 2.68 -23.14
C ARG A 162 6.50 3.16 -21.76
N ILE A 163 6.17 4.40 -21.43
CA ILE A 163 6.42 5.00 -20.13
C ILE A 163 5.19 4.75 -19.25
N GLY A 164 5.36 4.15 -18.08
CA GLY A 164 4.26 3.72 -17.23
C GLY A 164 4.30 4.30 -15.82
N TRP A 165 3.15 4.71 -15.31
CA TRP A 165 2.93 5.00 -13.89
C TRP A 165 1.84 4.09 -13.35
N ALA A 166 2.12 3.36 -12.28
CA ALA A 166 1.18 2.46 -11.64
C ALA A 166 0.91 2.91 -10.20
N GLY A 167 -0.29 3.45 -9.94
CA GLY A 167 -0.67 3.99 -8.64
C GLY A 167 -2.17 3.96 -8.41
N GLY A 168 -2.56 3.69 -7.15
CA GLY A 168 -3.95 3.72 -6.71
C GLY A 168 -4.47 5.12 -6.36
N ILE A 169 -5.60 5.18 -5.66
CA ILE A 169 -6.36 6.39 -5.33
C ILE A 169 -5.75 7.28 -4.21
N HIS A 170 -4.57 6.94 -3.71
CA HIS A 170 -3.93 7.63 -2.57
C HIS A 170 -2.73 8.51 -2.96
N HIS A 171 -2.50 8.76 -4.25
CA HIS A 171 -1.30 9.40 -4.79
C HIS A 171 -1.56 10.80 -5.39
N GLU A 172 -2.53 11.54 -4.88
CA GLU A 172 -2.93 12.82 -5.49
C GLU A 172 -1.83 13.87 -5.43
N GLU A 173 -1.20 14.02 -4.27
CA GLU A 173 -0.07 14.91 -4.10
C GLU A 173 1.13 14.46 -4.93
N ASP A 174 1.39 13.16 -4.99
CA ASP A 174 2.49 12.57 -5.77
C ASP A 174 2.37 12.88 -7.28
N VAL A 175 1.14 12.91 -7.82
CA VAL A 175 0.88 13.25 -9.22
C VAL A 175 1.23 14.72 -9.53
N LYS A 176 1.23 15.63 -8.54
CA LYS A 176 1.59 17.05 -8.73
C LYS A 176 3.03 17.23 -9.19
N GLU A 177 3.94 16.38 -8.70
CA GLU A 177 5.37 16.40 -9.05
C GLU A 177 5.62 16.11 -10.54
N PHE A 178 4.62 15.58 -11.24
CA PHE A 178 4.77 15.06 -12.60
C PHE A 178 4.00 15.84 -13.68
N VAL A 179 3.12 16.78 -13.34
CA VAL A 179 2.14 17.44 -14.25
C VAL A 179 2.74 18.02 -15.55
N GLY A 180 3.99 18.52 -15.52
CA GLY A 180 4.66 19.09 -16.70
C GLY A 180 5.57 18.14 -17.48
N VAL A 181 5.96 17.02 -16.88
CA VAL A 181 7.01 16.13 -17.40
C VAL A 181 6.63 15.51 -18.76
N PRO A 182 5.40 14.99 -18.98
CA PRO A 182 5.04 14.42 -20.27
C PRO A 182 5.20 15.37 -21.44
N SER A 183 4.89 16.66 -21.23
CA SER A 183 5.01 17.69 -22.28
C SER A 183 6.47 17.85 -22.71
N MET A 184 7.36 17.98 -21.73
CA MET A 184 8.79 18.18 -21.97
C MET A 184 9.41 16.98 -22.66
N VAL A 185 9.06 15.77 -22.22
CA VAL A 185 9.54 14.53 -22.84
C VAL A 185 9.01 14.39 -24.27
N ASN A 186 7.72 14.62 -24.51
CA ASN A 186 7.15 14.58 -25.87
C ASN A 186 7.86 15.59 -26.80
N GLN A 187 8.19 16.80 -26.31
CA GLN A 187 8.89 17.82 -27.08
C GLN A 187 10.35 17.43 -27.39
N ARG A 188 11.06 16.81 -26.44
CA ARG A 188 12.48 16.47 -26.58
C ARG A 188 12.72 15.15 -27.31
N ALA A 189 11.97 14.12 -26.97
CA ALA A 189 12.16 12.77 -27.51
C ALA A 189 11.39 12.51 -28.80
N GLY A 190 10.44 13.39 -29.15
CA GLY A 190 9.47 13.14 -30.21
C GLY A 190 8.30 12.31 -29.67
N ARG A 191 7.09 12.79 -29.92
CA ARG A 191 5.87 12.20 -29.37
C ARG A 191 5.58 10.81 -29.93
N GLU A 192 5.96 10.58 -31.18
CA GLU A 192 5.88 9.30 -31.88
C GLU A 192 6.84 8.23 -31.31
N ASN A 193 7.85 8.65 -30.56
CA ASN A 193 8.86 7.75 -29.96
C ASN A 193 8.51 7.35 -28.52
N CYS A 194 7.42 7.87 -27.95
CA CYS A 194 6.97 7.51 -26.60
C CYS A 194 5.44 7.39 -26.49
N SER A 195 4.99 6.51 -25.60
CA SER A 195 3.59 6.38 -25.22
C SER A 195 3.47 6.24 -23.72
N TRP A 196 2.44 6.86 -23.15
CA TRP A 196 2.25 6.94 -21.71
C TRP A 196 1.11 6.03 -21.24
N GLY A 197 1.35 5.20 -20.24
CA GLY A 197 0.34 4.37 -19.60
C GLY A 197 0.14 4.78 -18.15
N PHE A 198 -1.06 5.19 -17.79
CA PHE A 198 -1.44 5.47 -16.40
C PHE A 198 -2.35 4.34 -15.90
N TYR A 199 -1.87 3.57 -14.94
CA TYR A 199 -2.53 2.34 -14.45
C TYR A 199 -3.07 2.55 -13.04
N GLY A 200 -4.26 2.01 -12.76
CA GLY A 200 -4.88 2.06 -11.42
C GLY A 200 -6.24 2.76 -11.36
N ALA A 201 -6.85 3.08 -12.51
CA ALA A 201 -8.17 3.72 -12.55
C ALA A 201 -9.28 2.77 -12.03
N PRO A 202 -10.14 3.19 -11.07
CA PRO A 202 -11.20 2.34 -10.57
C PRO A 202 -12.19 2.03 -11.69
N THR A 203 -12.55 0.76 -11.80
CA THR A 203 -13.55 0.28 -12.74
C THR A 203 -14.93 0.76 -12.34
N ARG A 204 -15.71 1.25 -13.30
CA ARG A 204 -17.12 1.60 -13.10
C ARG A 204 -17.98 0.72 -14.01
N ASN A 205 -18.90 -0.04 -13.43
CA ASN A 205 -19.85 -0.82 -14.21
C ASN A 205 -20.96 0.08 -14.77
N PRO A 206 -21.53 -0.23 -15.96
CA PRO A 206 -22.69 0.48 -16.48
C PRO A 206 -23.84 0.47 -15.46
N GLY A 207 -24.40 1.64 -15.16
CA GLY A 207 -25.47 1.79 -14.18
C GLY A 207 -25.03 1.96 -12.72
N GLN A 208 -23.74 1.80 -12.41
CA GLN A 208 -23.21 2.08 -11.07
C GLN A 208 -23.07 3.59 -10.84
N GLU A 209 -23.44 4.04 -9.64
CA GLU A 209 -23.25 5.42 -9.21
C GLU A 209 -21.75 5.77 -9.14
N LYS A 210 -21.46 7.05 -9.27
CA LYS A 210 -20.09 7.54 -9.18
C LYS A 210 -19.70 7.63 -7.71
N GLU A 211 -18.87 6.70 -7.28
CA GLU A 211 -18.17 6.75 -6.00
C GLU A 211 -17.02 7.77 -5.98
N TRP A 212 -16.62 8.18 -4.78
CA TRP A 212 -15.54 9.13 -4.53
C TRP A 212 -14.21 8.74 -5.19
N GLN A 213 -13.91 7.44 -5.30
CA GLN A 213 -12.68 6.94 -5.94
C GLN A 213 -12.57 7.38 -7.40
N HIS A 214 -13.72 7.47 -8.10
CA HIS A 214 -13.76 7.96 -9.47
C HIS A 214 -13.50 9.47 -9.53
N GLU A 215 -13.93 10.24 -8.53
CA GLU A 215 -13.65 11.68 -8.46
C GLU A 215 -12.15 11.96 -8.30
N VAL A 216 -11.47 11.18 -7.46
CA VAL A 216 -10.01 11.23 -7.31
C VAL A 216 -9.34 11.05 -8.67
N TRP A 217 -9.72 10.01 -9.41
CA TRP A 217 -9.13 9.76 -10.72
C TRP A 217 -9.50 10.78 -11.79
N GLU A 218 -10.69 11.36 -11.76
CA GLU A 218 -11.01 12.51 -12.62
C GLU A 218 -10.11 13.71 -12.31
N ASN A 219 -9.72 13.91 -11.04
CA ASN A 219 -8.74 14.94 -10.72
C ASN A 219 -7.34 14.58 -11.23
N TYR A 220 -6.91 13.33 -11.08
CA TYR A 220 -5.62 12.87 -11.63
C TYR A 220 -5.57 13.07 -13.14
N LYS A 221 -6.64 12.71 -13.86
CA LYS A 221 -6.76 12.97 -15.30
C LYS A 221 -6.59 14.46 -15.60
N ARG A 222 -7.29 15.33 -14.88
CA ARG A 222 -7.18 16.78 -15.07
C ARG A 222 -5.74 17.27 -14.90
N MET A 223 -5.02 16.73 -13.92
CA MET A 223 -3.64 17.11 -13.61
C MET A 223 -2.65 16.52 -14.62
N LEU A 224 -2.63 15.18 -14.76
CA LEU A 224 -1.74 14.45 -15.66
C LEU A 224 -1.88 14.90 -17.11
N LEU A 225 -3.12 15.06 -17.57
CA LEU A 225 -3.40 15.31 -18.98
C LEU A 225 -3.17 16.77 -19.38
N LYS A 226 -3.10 17.70 -18.41
CA LYS A 226 -2.82 19.12 -18.67
C LYS A 226 -1.49 19.35 -19.39
N GLY A 227 -0.49 18.49 -19.14
CA GLY A 227 0.80 18.54 -19.80
C GLY A 227 0.78 18.04 -21.25
N PHE A 228 -0.23 17.28 -21.66
CA PHE A 228 -0.29 16.73 -23.01
C PHE A 228 -0.91 17.74 -23.98
N LYS A 229 -0.15 18.12 -25.02
CA LYS A 229 -0.61 19.03 -26.08
C LYS A 229 -0.68 18.31 -27.43
N GLY A 230 -1.66 18.70 -28.25
CA GLY A 230 -1.90 18.11 -29.58
C GLY A 230 -2.63 16.77 -29.51
N GLN A 231 -2.40 15.91 -30.50
CA GLN A 231 -3.00 14.57 -30.51
C GLN A 231 -2.63 13.78 -29.21
N PRO A 232 -3.39 12.77 -28.78
CA PRO A 232 -3.02 11.96 -27.61
C PRO A 232 -1.89 10.94 -27.91
N ASN A 233 -0.97 10.72 -26.97
CA ASN A 233 -0.06 9.54 -26.97
C ASN A 233 -0.08 8.81 -25.61
N TRP A 234 -1.19 8.92 -24.88
CA TRP A 234 -1.38 8.34 -23.56
C TRP A 234 -2.60 7.43 -23.54
N GLN A 235 -2.63 6.51 -22.59
CA GLN A 235 -3.75 5.65 -22.29
C GLN A 235 -3.90 5.48 -20.78
N ILE A 236 -5.14 5.35 -20.32
CA ILE A 236 -5.48 5.06 -18.93
C ILE A 236 -5.98 3.63 -18.88
N TYR A 237 -5.48 2.90 -17.89
CA TYR A 237 -5.78 1.49 -17.65
C TYR A 237 -6.41 1.33 -16.27
N ASN A 238 -7.37 0.42 -16.20
CA ASN A 238 -8.07 0.13 -14.96
C ASN A 238 -7.14 -0.47 -13.91
N ALA A 239 -7.51 -0.33 -12.65
CA ALA A 239 -6.93 -1.05 -11.54
C ALA A 239 -7.10 -2.56 -11.76
N LEU A 240 -6.07 -3.31 -11.40
CA LEU A 240 -6.11 -4.76 -11.37
C LEU A 240 -6.19 -5.23 -9.91
N PRO A 241 -6.85 -6.38 -9.65
CA PRO A 241 -6.79 -6.99 -8.34
C PRO A 241 -5.35 -7.39 -7.97
N PRO A 242 -5.05 -7.59 -6.68
CA PRO A 242 -3.69 -7.91 -6.21
C PRO A 242 -3.05 -9.12 -6.91
N ASP A 243 -3.85 -10.14 -7.21
CA ASP A 243 -3.44 -11.37 -7.92
C ASP A 243 -3.25 -11.20 -9.43
N SER A 244 -3.43 -9.99 -9.96
CA SER A 244 -3.16 -9.64 -11.36
C SER A 244 -2.26 -8.41 -11.50
N TYR A 245 -1.97 -7.72 -10.38
CA TYR A 245 -1.25 -6.44 -10.33
C TYR A 245 0.09 -6.47 -11.07
N GLY A 246 0.90 -7.50 -10.83
CA GLY A 246 2.22 -7.63 -11.44
C GLY A 246 2.17 -7.59 -12.99
N GLY A 247 1.06 -8.01 -13.59
CA GLY A 247 0.85 -7.99 -15.04
C GLY A 247 0.89 -6.59 -15.66
N ILE A 248 0.67 -5.51 -14.88
CA ILE A 248 0.79 -4.12 -15.35
C ILE A 248 2.17 -3.88 -15.99
N TYR A 249 3.22 -4.37 -15.33
CA TYR A 249 4.61 -4.17 -15.74
C TYR A 249 4.99 -4.94 -17.01
N SER A 250 4.14 -5.88 -17.47
CA SER A 250 4.30 -6.55 -18.76
C SER A 250 4.19 -5.58 -19.96
N ASN A 251 3.49 -4.45 -19.76
CA ASN A 251 3.25 -3.42 -20.78
C ASN A 251 4.07 -2.13 -20.58
N ILE A 252 5.05 -2.14 -19.68
CA ILE A 252 5.88 -0.97 -19.35
C ILE A 252 7.31 -1.22 -19.80
N ASP A 253 7.92 -0.28 -20.52
CA ASP A 253 9.34 -0.34 -20.88
C ASP A 253 10.19 0.54 -19.98
N LEU A 254 9.61 1.60 -19.41
CA LEU A 254 10.21 2.50 -18.44
C LEU A 254 9.15 2.90 -17.42
N SER A 255 9.38 2.64 -16.14
CA SER A 255 8.44 2.99 -15.08
C SER A 255 8.80 4.32 -14.45
N ILE A 256 7.80 5.05 -13.98
CA ILE A 256 7.96 6.24 -13.15
C ILE A 256 7.26 6.06 -11.81
N ALA A 257 7.87 6.56 -10.73
CA ALA A 257 7.30 6.59 -9.39
C ALA A 257 7.62 7.94 -8.73
N PRO A 258 6.93 9.03 -9.12
CA PRO A 258 7.06 10.30 -8.43
C PRO A 258 6.44 10.17 -7.03
N LEU A 259 7.15 10.65 -6.02
CA LEU A 259 6.65 10.86 -4.67
C LEU A 259 6.96 12.29 -4.25
N GLN A 260 5.98 12.96 -3.64
CA GLN A 260 6.21 14.25 -3.00
C GLN A 260 7.01 14.05 -1.69
N MET A 261 7.95 14.94 -1.40
CA MET A 261 8.71 14.86 -0.15
C MET A 261 7.82 15.19 1.06
N ASN A 262 7.67 14.21 1.95
CA ASN A 262 7.10 14.33 3.29
C ASN A 262 7.53 13.09 4.10
N ALA A 263 7.37 13.11 5.44
CA ALA A 263 7.84 12.02 6.29
C ALA A 263 7.20 10.66 5.97
N PHE A 264 5.93 10.67 5.57
CA PHE A 264 5.19 9.47 5.18
C PHE A 264 5.76 8.83 3.90
N ASN A 265 5.90 9.60 2.83
CA ASN A 265 6.47 9.15 1.57
C ASN A 265 7.95 8.77 1.71
N ASP A 266 8.71 9.53 2.50
CA ASP A 266 10.10 9.23 2.81
C ASP A 266 10.26 8.05 3.79
N SER A 267 9.16 7.45 4.23
CA SER A 267 9.10 6.19 4.99
C SER A 267 8.74 4.98 4.12
N LYS A 268 8.30 5.18 2.86
CA LYS A 268 7.95 4.08 1.94
C LYS A 268 9.15 3.18 1.60
N SER A 269 8.84 1.92 1.29
CA SER A 269 9.78 0.86 0.91
C SER A 269 10.19 0.86 -0.56
N GLU A 270 11.16 0.02 -0.90
CA GLU A 270 11.75 -0.11 -2.25
C GLU A 270 10.89 -0.97 -3.18
N ILE A 271 9.65 -1.27 -2.82
CA ILE A 271 8.86 -2.29 -3.50
C ILE A 271 8.75 -2.04 -5.01
N LYS A 272 8.63 -0.76 -5.43
CA LYS A 272 8.62 -0.37 -6.85
C LYS A 272 9.86 -0.82 -7.62
N VAL A 273 11.03 -0.86 -6.98
CA VAL A 273 12.26 -1.39 -7.58
C VAL A 273 12.13 -2.88 -7.85
N ALA A 274 11.60 -3.64 -6.89
CA ALA A 274 11.36 -5.08 -7.06
C ALA A 274 10.34 -5.36 -8.18
N GLU A 275 9.21 -4.64 -8.18
CA GLU A 275 8.16 -4.77 -9.20
C GLU A 275 8.71 -4.50 -10.62
N CYS A 276 9.46 -3.41 -10.78
CA CYS A 276 10.07 -3.03 -12.05
C CYS A 276 11.18 -4.00 -12.47
N GLY A 277 12.02 -4.40 -11.51
CA GLY A 277 13.14 -5.31 -11.71
C GLY A 277 12.71 -6.67 -12.25
N ARG A 278 11.57 -7.21 -11.77
CA ARG A 278 10.99 -8.46 -12.29
C ARG A 278 10.80 -8.45 -13.80
N TYR A 279 10.44 -7.29 -14.33
CA TYR A 279 10.12 -7.07 -15.73
C TYR A 279 11.23 -6.35 -16.50
N LYS A 280 12.42 -6.17 -15.91
CA LYS A 280 13.55 -5.43 -16.50
C LYS A 280 13.16 -4.03 -16.99
N ALA A 281 12.21 -3.38 -16.30
CA ALA A 281 11.84 -2.01 -16.57
C ALA A 281 12.74 -1.10 -15.70
N PRO A 282 13.55 -0.18 -16.27
CA PRO A 282 14.17 0.87 -15.48
C PRO A 282 13.10 1.71 -14.79
N LEU A 283 13.38 2.13 -13.55
CA LEU A 283 12.54 3.00 -12.74
C LEU A 283 13.16 4.39 -12.65
N ILE A 284 12.37 5.42 -12.93
CA ILE A 284 12.68 6.81 -12.56
C ILE A 284 11.81 7.17 -11.36
N ALA A 285 12.44 7.40 -10.21
CA ALA A 285 11.77 7.79 -8.98
C ALA A 285 12.27 9.17 -8.52
N SER A 286 11.51 9.84 -7.67
CA SER A 286 12.03 10.98 -6.91
C SER A 286 13.03 10.49 -5.86
N ASP A 287 13.91 11.39 -5.39
CA ASP A 287 14.81 11.13 -4.27
C ASP A 287 14.04 11.23 -2.93
N VAL A 288 13.06 10.35 -2.78
CA VAL A 288 12.12 10.27 -1.64
C VAL A 288 11.85 8.80 -1.37
N GLY A 289 11.96 8.38 -0.11
CA GLY A 289 11.84 6.98 0.28
C GLY A 289 13.22 6.35 0.47
N CYS A 290 13.40 5.12 -0.01
CA CYS A 290 14.63 4.34 0.12
C CYS A 290 15.34 4.07 -1.21
#